data_AF-A0A1A0X7Q9-F1
#
_entry.id   AF-A0A1A0X7Q9-F1
#
_cell.length_a   1.000
_cell.length_b   1.000
_cell.length_c   1.000
_cell.angle_alpha   90.00
_cell.angle_beta   90.00
_cell.angle_gamma   90.00
#
_symmetry.space_group_name_H-M   'P 1'
#
loop_
_entity.id
_entity.type
_entity.pdbx_description
1 polymer ?
#
loop_
_entity_poly.entity_id
_entity_poly.type
_entity_poly.pdbx_seq_one_letter_code
_entity_poly.pdbx_strand_id
1 'polypeptide(L)'
;MSTTTDTPKGLRLSVYRNAAGTDCTLGGITATHTDVTLVGYITDGDESTTRESLREDVLPQRAATMLPRECRVFTPTDDAPAVLVRYSASLYPNGVGRAIHLIPADLPAGRHAMFGGNYSGVGDTRFGQLTEQLTGYRHYIVPVHDRIES
;
A
#
# COMPACT_ATOMS: atom_id res chain seq x y z
N MET A 1 31.48 11.72 2.32
CA MET A 1 30.06 12.15 2.45
C MET A 1 29.25 10.91 2.79
N SER A 2 28.85 10.75 4.05
CA SER A 2 28.04 9.61 4.49
C SER A 2 26.60 9.89 4.09
N THR A 3 26.07 9.13 3.13
CA THR A 3 24.63 9.14 2.80
C THR A 3 23.92 8.43 3.93
N THR A 4 23.46 9.18 4.93
CA THR A 4 22.54 8.65 5.92
C THR A 4 21.28 8.24 5.16
N THR A 5 21.09 6.94 4.95
CA THR A 5 19.85 6.35 4.44
C THR A 5 18.79 6.61 5.50
N ASP A 6 18.16 7.78 5.44
CA ASP A 6 17.12 8.20 6.37
C ASP A 6 16.00 7.15 6.30
N THR A 7 15.72 6.50 7.43
CA THR A 7 14.67 5.49 7.50
C THR A 7 13.37 6.11 7.01
N PRO A 8 12.66 5.51 6.04
CA PRO A 8 11.50 6.14 5.44
C PRO A 8 10.43 6.35 6.50
N LYS A 9 10.12 7.62 6.81
CA LYS A 9 9.06 8.00 7.75
C LYS A 9 7.73 8.21 7.02
N GLY A 10 6.64 8.12 7.77
CA GLY A 10 5.30 8.07 7.21
C GLY A 10 4.18 8.48 8.13
N LEU A 11 2.95 8.16 7.71
CA LEU A 11 1.74 8.33 8.51
C LEU A 11 1.40 7.02 9.22
N ARG A 12 0.93 7.10 10.46
CA ARG A 12 0.45 5.95 11.23
C ARG A 12 -1.04 5.73 10.92
N LEU A 13 -1.39 4.53 10.49
CA LEU A 13 -2.77 4.15 10.18
C LEU A 13 -3.17 2.99 11.10
N SER A 14 -4.41 3.03 11.60
CA SER A 14 -4.98 1.95 12.40
C SER A 14 -5.55 0.86 11.50
N VAL A 15 -5.44 -0.39 11.92
CA VAL A 15 -5.97 -1.57 11.22
C VAL A 15 -7.36 -1.90 11.76
N TYR A 16 -8.33 -2.02 10.85
CA TYR A 16 -9.70 -2.44 11.13
C TYR A 16 -9.90 -3.87 10.64
N ARG A 17 -10.32 -4.75 11.55
CA ARG A 17 -10.52 -6.18 11.31
C ARG A 17 -11.98 -6.58 11.48
N ASN A 18 -12.31 -7.74 10.94
CA ASN A 18 -13.56 -8.42 11.27
C ASN A 18 -13.61 -8.72 12.78
N ALA A 19 -14.66 -8.24 13.46
CA ALA A 19 -14.87 -8.45 14.89
C ALA A 19 -15.06 -9.93 15.28
N ALA A 20 -15.46 -10.80 14.33
CA ALA A 20 -15.54 -12.25 14.55
C ALA A 20 -14.16 -12.93 14.65
N GLY A 21 -13.07 -12.20 14.40
CA GLY A 21 -11.70 -12.69 14.57
C GLY A 21 -11.21 -13.66 13.49
N THR A 22 -11.96 -13.84 12.40
CA THR A 22 -11.51 -14.66 11.27
C THR A 22 -10.37 -13.95 10.52
N ASP A 23 -9.20 -14.57 10.51
CA ASP A 23 -8.08 -14.13 9.68
C ASP A 23 -8.18 -14.74 8.28
N CYS A 24 -8.41 -13.90 7.27
CA CYS A 24 -8.38 -14.27 5.86
C CYS A 24 -7.14 -13.72 5.13
N THR A 25 -6.17 -13.14 5.85
CA THR A 25 -4.92 -12.62 5.28
C THR A 25 -3.87 -13.70 5.05
N LEU A 26 -4.07 -14.92 5.55
CA LEU A 26 -3.08 -16.01 5.53
C LEU A 26 -1.78 -15.60 6.25
N GLY A 27 -1.89 -14.98 7.42
CA GLY A 27 -0.72 -14.52 8.19
C GLY A 27 -0.07 -13.25 7.61
N GLY A 28 -0.82 -12.45 6.86
CA GLY A 28 -0.37 -11.14 6.37
C GLY A 28 -0.11 -10.15 7.52
N ILE A 29 0.47 -8.99 7.19
CA ILE A 29 0.86 -7.98 8.20
C ILE A 29 -0.33 -7.54 9.07
N THR A 30 -1.53 -7.49 8.52
CA THR A 30 -2.75 -7.11 9.23
C THR A 30 -3.41 -8.26 9.97
N ALA A 31 -2.88 -9.49 9.95
CA ALA A 31 -3.35 -10.58 10.81
C ALA A 31 -3.26 -10.18 12.29
N THR A 32 -2.15 -9.54 12.70
CA THR A 32 -1.82 -9.27 14.11
C THR A 32 -1.54 -7.80 14.45
N HIS A 33 -0.94 -7.00 13.56
CA HIS A 33 -0.54 -5.62 13.87
C HIS A 33 -1.72 -4.65 13.95
N THR A 34 -1.91 -3.93 15.06
CA THR A 34 -3.01 -2.96 15.20
C THR A 34 -2.82 -1.71 14.34
N ASP A 35 -1.60 -1.47 13.87
CA ASP A 35 -1.25 -0.30 13.11
C ASP A 35 -0.27 -0.64 11.98
N VAL A 36 -0.18 0.24 10.99
CA VAL A 36 0.82 0.21 9.92
C VAL A 36 1.35 1.61 9.67
N THR A 37 2.54 1.71 9.06
CA THR A 37 3.15 3.00 8.72
C THR A 37 3.17 3.19 7.20
N LEU A 38 2.35 4.10 6.68
CA LEU A 38 2.33 4.45 5.26
C LEU A 38 3.56 5.28 4.91
N VAL A 39 4.46 4.77 4.08
CA VAL A 39 5.74 5.44 3.76
C VAL A 39 5.83 5.99 2.33
N GLY A 40 4.92 5.58 1.45
CA GLY A 40 4.92 6.02 0.05
C GLY A 40 3.74 5.48 -0.74
N TYR A 41 3.81 5.65 -2.05
CA TYR A 41 2.79 5.18 -2.98
C TYR A 41 3.39 4.74 -4.32
N ILE A 42 2.63 3.94 -5.07
CA ILE A 42 2.94 3.43 -6.41
C ILE A 42 1.74 3.69 -7.31
N THR A 43 2.00 4.15 -8.53
CA THR A 43 0.99 4.42 -9.58
C THR A 43 1.26 3.61 -10.85
N ASP A 44 0.27 3.52 -11.75
CA ASP A 44 0.46 2.88 -13.07
C ASP A 44 1.61 3.50 -13.88
N GLY A 45 1.92 4.79 -13.70
CA GLY A 45 3.03 5.44 -14.39
C GLY A 45 4.41 4.96 -13.94
N ASP A 46 4.48 4.35 -12.74
CA ASP A 46 5.67 3.69 -12.22
C ASP A 46 5.78 2.24 -12.74
N GLU A 47 4.72 1.71 -13.37
CA GLU A 47 4.65 0.40 -14.02
C GLU A 47 4.75 0.59 -15.55
N SER A 48 5.94 0.45 -16.14
CA SER A 48 6.09 0.35 -17.60
C SER A 48 5.22 -0.81 -18.14
N THR A 49 4.01 -0.48 -18.61
CA THR A 49 3.00 -1.45 -19.06
C THR A 49 3.17 -1.69 -20.56
N THR A 50 4.17 -2.50 -20.92
CA THR A 50 4.16 -3.17 -22.23
C THR A 50 3.29 -4.42 -22.12
N ARG A 51 2.75 -4.90 -23.24
CA ARG A 51 2.01 -6.17 -23.30
C ARG A 51 2.81 -7.38 -22.77
N GLU A 52 4.13 -7.24 -22.63
CA GLU A 52 5.05 -8.23 -22.04
C GLU A 52 5.10 -8.18 -20.51
N SER A 53 4.88 -7.04 -19.86
CA SER A 53 4.85 -6.93 -18.38
C SER A 53 3.53 -7.41 -17.74
N LEU A 54 2.57 -7.83 -18.58
CA LEU A 54 1.38 -8.60 -18.18
C LEU A 54 1.63 -10.11 -18.11
N ARG A 55 2.84 -10.59 -18.45
CA ARG A 55 3.25 -11.95 -18.10
C ARG A 55 3.64 -11.94 -16.63
N GLU A 56 3.07 -12.86 -15.85
CA GLU A 56 3.15 -12.95 -14.38
C GLU A 56 4.59 -12.99 -13.81
N ASP A 57 5.59 -13.15 -14.66
CA ASP A 57 6.97 -13.47 -14.28
C ASP A 57 7.90 -12.24 -14.20
N VAL A 58 7.47 -11.05 -14.63
CA VAL A 58 8.32 -9.84 -14.62
C VAL A 58 7.53 -8.59 -14.23
N LEU A 59 7.29 -8.42 -12.93
CA LEU A 59 6.90 -7.12 -12.39
C LEU A 59 8.12 -6.18 -12.41
N PRO A 60 8.01 -4.93 -12.91
CA PRO A 60 9.09 -3.96 -12.76
C PRO A 60 9.39 -3.77 -11.26
N GLN A 61 10.68 -3.69 -10.92
CA GLN A 61 11.12 -3.27 -9.60
C GLN A 61 10.37 -1.98 -9.24
N ARG A 62 9.46 -2.07 -8.28
CA ARG A 62 8.48 -1.00 -8.02
C ARG A 62 9.23 0.21 -7.44
N ALA A 63 9.46 1.22 -8.28
CA ALA A 63 9.94 2.51 -7.81
C ALA A 63 8.80 3.19 -7.05
N ALA A 64 8.75 2.99 -5.73
CA ALA A 64 7.77 3.67 -4.88
C ALA A 64 8.15 5.15 -4.74
N THR A 65 7.17 6.03 -4.89
CA THR A 65 7.33 7.45 -4.56
C THR A 65 7.16 7.63 -3.06
N MET A 66 8.16 8.21 -2.39
CA MET A 66 8.05 8.56 -0.98
C MET A 66 6.93 9.59 -0.74
N LEU A 67 6.30 9.54 0.42
CA LEU A 67 5.33 10.56 0.81
C LEU A 67 5.90 11.99 0.78
N PRO A 68 5.07 13.02 0.60
CA PRO A 68 5.46 14.41 0.84
C PRO A 68 6.06 14.59 2.24
N ARG A 69 6.99 15.54 2.40
CA ARG A 69 7.79 15.71 3.64
C ARG A 69 6.92 15.92 4.88
N GLU A 70 5.83 16.65 4.74
CA GLU A 70 4.82 16.94 5.77
C GLU A 70 4.06 15.70 6.27
N CYS A 71 4.08 14.60 5.52
CA CYS A 71 3.48 13.33 5.88
C CYS A 71 4.48 12.36 6.55
N ARG A 72 5.77 12.71 6.61
CA ARG A 72 6.86 11.85 7.11
C ARG A 72 7.07 11.99 8.62
N VAL A 73 6.08 11.61 9.42
CA VAL A 73 6.06 11.83 10.89
C VAL A 73 6.62 10.66 11.67
N PHE A 74 6.12 9.45 11.40
CA PHE A 74 6.38 8.25 12.18
C PHE A 74 7.38 7.34 11.48
N THR A 75 8.34 6.81 12.23
CA THR A 75 9.22 5.75 11.73
C THR A 75 8.45 4.42 11.77
N PRO A 76 8.53 3.57 10.72
CA PRO A 76 8.05 2.19 10.77
C PRO A 76 8.77 1.41 11.89
N THR A 77 8.04 0.52 12.53
CA THR A 77 8.53 -0.34 13.61
C THR A 77 7.99 -1.76 13.39
N ASP A 78 8.52 -2.73 14.13
CA ASP A 78 7.99 -4.10 14.09
C ASP A 78 6.51 -4.11 14.46
N ASP A 79 6.07 -3.31 15.44
CA ASP A 79 4.65 -3.20 15.83
C ASP A 79 3.77 -2.46 14.80
N ALA A 80 4.36 -1.77 13.83
CA ALA A 80 3.66 -0.98 12.83
C ALA A 80 4.43 -0.96 11.50
N PRO A 81 4.39 -2.09 10.78
CA PRO A 81 5.23 -2.32 9.62
C PRO A 81 4.93 -1.33 8.49
N ALA A 82 5.90 -1.17 7.60
CA ALA A 82 5.81 -0.24 6.49
C ALA A 82 4.84 -0.74 5.40
N VAL A 83 4.01 0.17 4.90
CA VAL A 83 3.08 -0.08 3.78
C VAL A 83 3.15 1.02 2.74
N LEU A 84 2.68 0.71 1.54
CA LEU A 84 2.56 1.63 0.41
C LEU A 84 1.10 1.70 -0.04
N VAL A 85 0.65 2.88 -0.48
CA VAL A 85 -0.58 2.97 -1.28
C VAL A 85 -0.28 2.50 -2.70
N ARG A 86 -1.00 1.50 -3.18
CA ARG A 86 -1.04 1.15 -4.61
C ARG A 86 -2.29 1.74 -5.23
N TYR A 87 -2.09 2.61 -6.22
CA TYR A 87 -3.16 3.13 -7.05
C TYR A 87 -2.99 2.63 -8.47
N SER A 88 -4.04 2.00 -9.01
CA SER A 88 -4.12 1.65 -10.42
C SER A 88 -5.35 2.30 -11.03
N ALA A 89 -5.13 3.10 -12.06
CA ALA A 89 -6.15 3.75 -12.87
C ALA A 89 -6.64 2.86 -14.03
N SER A 90 -5.89 1.81 -14.38
CA SER A 90 -6.16 0.94 -15.53
C SER A 90 -5.96 -0.54 -15.21
N LEU A 91 -7.00 -1.24 -14.78
CA LEU A 91 -6.92 -2.69 -14.58
C LEU A 91 -7.53 -3.53 -15.72
N TYR A 92 -8.26 -2.95 -16.67
CA TYR A 92 -8.90 -3.75 -17.71
C TYR A 92 -8.92 -3.11 -19.11
N PRO A 93 -8.82 -3.92 -20.19
CA PRO A 93 -8.90 -3.45 -21.59
C PRO A 93 -10.17 -2.66 -21.94
N ASN A 94 -11.20 -2.75 -21.10
CA ASN A 94 -12.50 -2.09 -21.22
C ASN A 94 -12.64 -0.83 -20.35
N GLY A 95 -11.56 -0.36 -19.69
CA GLY A 95 -11.53 0.96 -19.03
C GLY A 95 -12.34 1.07 -17.74
N VAL A 96 -12.69 -0.05 -17.10
CA VAL A 96 -13.51 -0.05 -15.88
C VAL A 96 -12.71 -0.57 -14.70
N GLY A 97 -12.14 0.33 -13.90
CA GLY A 97 -11.67 0.01 -12.56
C GLY A 97 -10.47 0.84 -12.11
N ARG A 98 -10.73 1.85 -11.29
CA ARG A 98 -9.71 2.47 -10.43
C ARG A 98 -9.64 1.67 -9.13
N ALA A 99 -8.46 1.23 -8.74
CA ALA A 99 -8.24 0.52 -7.48
C ALA A 99 -7.24 1.29 -6.61
N ILE A 100 -7.60 1.50 -5.34
CA ILE A 100 -6.70 2.01 -4.30
C ILE A 100 -6.70 1.04 -3.12
N HIS A 101 -5.52 0.61 -2.70
CA HIS A 101 -5.32 -0.27 -1.55
C HIS A 101 -3.92 -0.10 -0.97
N LEU A 102 -3.71 -0.59 0.25
CA LEU A 102 -2.37 -0.72 0.82
C LEU A 102 -1.74 -2.06 0.45
N ILE A 103 -0.42 -2.08 0.35
CA ILE A 103 0.39 -3.31 0.25
C ILE A 103 1.57 -3.23 1.23
N PRO A 104 2.12 -4.38 1.69
CA PRO A 104 3.40 -4.41 2.39
C PRO A 104 4.50 -3.74 1.55
N ALA A 105 5.33 -2.92 2.17
CA ALA A 105 6.44 -2.26 1.48
C ALA A 105 7.55 -3.24 1.08
N ASP A 106 7.64 -4.38 1.77
CA ASP A 106 8.59 -5.48 1.55
C ASP A 106 7.98 -6.65 0.76
N LEU A 107 6.86 -6.44 0.06
CA LEU A 107 6.22 -7.45 -0.78
C LEU A 107 7.26 -8.09 -1.74
N PRO A 108 7.45 -9.42 -1.71
CA PRO A 108 8.46 -10.07 -2.53
C PRO A 108 8.24 -9.81 -4.02
N ALA A 109 9.34 -9.61 -4.77
CA ALA A 109 9.28 -9.46 -6.22
C ALA A 109 8.58 -10.68 -6.86
N GLY A 110 7.71 -10.43 -7.84
CA GLY A 110 6.93 -11.47 -8.51
C GLY A 110 5.75 -12.00 -7.69
N ARG A 111 5.48 -11.50 -6.48
CA ARG A 111 4.28 -11.84 -5.71
C ARG A 111 3.22 -10.75 -5.83
N HIS A 112 1.98 -11.19 -5.88
CA HIS A 112 0.81 -10.34 -5.75
C HIS A 112 0.21 -10.52 -4.37
N ALA A 113 -0.07 -9.40 -3.69
CA ALA A 113 -0.86 -9.42 -2.49
C ALA A 113 -2.34 -9.20 -2.83
N MET A 114 -3.19 -9.95 -2.17
CA MET A 114 -4.64 -9.90 -2.31
C MET A 114 -5.30 -9.36 -1.05
N PHE A 115 -6.52 -8.86 -1.21
CA PHE A 115 -7.33 -8.39 -0.10
C PHE A 115 -7.69 -9.55 0.83
N GLY A 116 -7.26 -9.44 2.09
CA GLY A 116 -7.54 -10.43 3.14
C GLY A 116 -8.70 -10.07 4.07
N GLY A 117 -9.53 -9.08 3.71
CA GLY A 117 -10.69 -8.66 4.51
C GLY A 117 -10.44 -7.53 5.51
N ASN A 118 -9.19 -7.08 5.66
CA ASN A 118 -8.81 -6.02 6.60
C ASN A 118 -8.65 -4.66 5.90
N TYR A 119 -9.01 -3.60 6.61
CA TYR A 119 -8.86 -2.22 6.15
C TYR A 119 -7.87 -1.47 7.03
N SER A 120 -7.35 -0.35 6.53
CA SER A 120 -6.57 0.55 7.36
C SER A 120 -6.84 2.00 7.01
N GLY A 121 -6.74 2.88 8.01
CA GLY A 121 -7.09 4.28 7.85
C GLY A 121 -6.65 5.16 9.00
N VAL A 122 -6.83 6.46 8.82
CA VAL A 122 -6.51 7.48 9.82
C VAL A 122 -7.39 8.72 9.58
N GLY A 123 -7.82 9.39 10.66
CA GLY A 123 -8.55 10.65 10.60
C GLY A 123 -7.69 11.88 10.25
N ASP A 124 -6.52 11.67 9.66
CA ASP A 124 -5.55 12.72 9.33
C ASP A 124 -5.85 13.31 7.95
N THR A 125 -5.95 14.64 7.86
CA THR A 125 -6.22 15.33 6.59
C THR A 125 -5.15 15.07 5.54
N ARG A 126 -3.91 14.80 5.94
CA ARG A 126 -2.78 14.52 5.03
C ARG A 126 -3.01 13.23 4.25
N PHE A 127 -3.59 12.21 4.88
CA PHE A 127 -3.94 10.97 4.19
C PHE A 127 -5.10 11.19 3.21
N GLY A 128 -6.13 11.94 3.62
CA GLY A 128 -7.23 12.31 2.74
C GLY A 128 -6.76 13.12 1.51
N GLN A 129 -5.83 14.05 1.69
CA GLN A 129 -5.25 14.83 0.60
C GLN A 129 -4.42 13.97 -0.36
N LEU A 130 -3.60 13.05 0.16
CA LEU A 130 -2.84 12.11 -0.67
C LEU A 130 -3.77 11.27 -1.56
N THR A 131 -4.81 10.70 -0.96
CA THR A 131 -5.75 9.84 -1.71
C THR A 131 -6.58 10.65 -2.71
N GLU A 132 -6.96 11.89 -2.39
CA GLU A 132 -7.61 12.83 -3.31
C GLU A 132 -6.72 13.19 -4.51
N GLN A 133 -5.42 13.41 -4.29
CA GLN A 133 -4.46 13.64 -5.37
C GLN A 133 -4.34 12.44 -6.32
N LEU A 134 -4.41 11.22 -5.80
CA LEU A 134 -4.28 10.00 -6.59
C LEU A 134 -5.58 9.63 -7.32
N THR A 135 -6.72 9.72 -6.65
CA THR A 135 -7.99 9.16 -7.15
C THR A 135 -9.01 10.20 -7.61
N GLY A 136 -8.85 11.46 -7.17
CA GLY A 136 -9.85 12.52 -7.28
C GLY A 136 -10.86 12.57 -6.12
N TYR A 137 -10.75 11.67 -5.14
CA TYR A 137 -11.66 11.60 -3.98
C TYR A 137 -10.88 11.37 -2.69
N ARG A 138 -11.37 11.94 -1.58
CA ARG A 138 -10.78 11.67 -0.26
C ARG A 138 -11.18 10.30 0.24
N HIS A 139 -10.18 9.50 0.56
CA HIS A 139 -10.31 8.26 1.31
C HIS A 139 -9.62 8.42 2.66
N TYR A 140 -10.31 8.04 3.73
CA TYR A 140 -9.73 7.97 5.08
C TYR A 140 -9.50 6.53 5.55
N ILE A 141 -10.04 5.56 4.82
CA ILE A 141 -9.90 4.13 5.05
C ILE A 141 -9.80 3.46 3.67
N VAL A 142 -8.87 2.52 3.52
CA VAL A 142 -8.65 1.76 2.29
C VAL A 142 -8.44 0.27 2.60
N PRO A 143 -8.72 -0.65 1.65
CA PRO A 143 -8.41 -2.06 1.80
C PRO A 143 -6.90 -2.28 1.98
N VAL A 144 -6.52 -3.32 2.74
CA VAL A 144 -5.14 -3.80 2.80
C VAL A 144 -5.03 -5.11 2.05
N HIS A 145 -4.14 -5.13 1.06
CA HIS A 145 -3.78 -6.31 0.31
C HIS A 145 -2.46 -6.84 0.85
N ASP A 146 -2.55 -7.83 1.74
CA ASP A 146 -1.41 -8.47 2.40
C ASP A 146 -1.51 -10.01 2.42
N ARG A 147 -2.51 -10.58 1.73
CA ARG A 147 -2.63 -12.03 1.53
C ARG A 147 -1.77 -12.48 0.36
N ILE A 148 -0.80 -13.36 0.62
CA ILE A 148 0.07 -13.92 -0.41
C ILE A 148 -0.27 -15.40 -0.58
N GLU A 149 -0.81 -15.78 -1.75
CA GLU A 149 -1.07 -17.18 -2.08
C GLU A 149 0.18 -17.87 -2.66
N SER A 150 0.33 -19.16 -2.37
CA SER A 150 1.50 -19.99 -2.73
C SER A 150 1.42 -20.52 -4.15
#